data_AF-A0A2R7JTF4-F1
#
_entry.id   AF-A0A2R7JTF4-F1
#
_cell.length_a   1.000
_cell.length_b   1.000
_cell.length_c   1.000
_cell.angle_alpha   90.00
_cell.angle_beta   90.00
_cell.angle_gamma   90.00
#
_symmetry.space_group_name_H-M   'P 1'
#
loop_
_entity.id
_entity.type
_entity.pdbx_description
1 polymer ?
#
loop_
_entity_poly.entity_id
_entity_poly.type
_entity_poly.pdbx_seq_one_letter_code
_entity_poly.pdbx_strand_id
1 'polypeptide(L)'
;MSGFDYAEYVAAFNRGDDAALVERYFAPDFRFVGTTRAYDSRAEFLDFLNWAHDGVRETIRPVTVLEKNDTIFAEIDMDFVATRPRPDFPFAPLMPGDQITVKFFVLYTLVDGLITELKSMAWAADYHVSKAPLLGGHPGQRAAFLAYTAAFSAGDGARFGKYYTDDVVLDLPGAPPLEGRQTIVDFYADMFRRVRESLKVNHLVIDDGGIAADIVSTFTAHEDAPDFQVAPLVKGQAVSVRVFVHYTLIDGRISHIKVARAGQPVRH
;
A
#
# COMPACT_ATOMS: atom_id res chain seq x y z
N MET A 1 28.33 12.43 20.31
CA MET A 1 27.41 11.71 19.42
C MET A 1 26.10 11.63 20.14
N SER A 2 25.02 12.09 19.52
CA SER A 2 23.69 12.29 20.11
C SER A 2 23.00 11.01 20.60
N GLY A 3 23.55 9.82 20.27
CA GLY A 3 22.97 8.53 20.61
C GLY A 3 21.74 8.16 19.75
N PHE A 4 21.36 9.01 18.80
CA PHE A 4 20.25 8.78 17.88
C PHE A 4 20.69 7.91 16.71
N ASP A 5 20.00 6.79 16.49
CA ASP A 5 20.20 5.93 15.31
C ASP A 5 19.16 6.29 14.23
N TYR A 6 19.58 7.00 13.18
CA TYR A 6 18.69 7.39 12.09
C TYR A 6 18.15 6.20 11.30
N ALA A 7 18.93 5.13 11.16
CA ALA A 7 18.47 3.93 10.47
C ALA A 7 17.38 3.21 11.27
N GLU A 8 17.53 3.16 12.60
CA GLU A 8 16.49 2.61 13.48
C GLU A 8 15.22 3.47 13.49
N TYR A 9 15.36 4.80 13.46
CA TYR A 9 14.23 5.73 13.32
C TYR A 9 13.46 5.48 12.01
N VAL A 10 14.16 5.36 10.87
CA VAL A 10 13.54 5.05 9.57
C VAL A 10 12.83 3.69 9.62
N ALA A 11 13.47 2.67 10.22
CA ALA A 11 12.84 1.37 10.40
C ALA A 11 11.58 1.45 11.28
N ALA A 12 11.59 2.29 12.32
CA ALA A 12 10.42 2.55 13.17
C ALA A 12 9.28 3.24 12.43
N PHE A 13 9.61 4.27 11.65
CA PHE A 13 8.65 4.96 10.80
C PHE A 13 8.00 3.97 9.81
N ASN A 14 8.83 3.14 9.18
CA ASN A 14 8.38 2.16 8.19
C ASN A 14 7.58 0.99 8.80
N ARG A 15 7.52 0.83 10.12
CA ARG A 15 6.56 -0.07 10.80
C ARG A 15 5.13 0.49 10.83
N GLY A 16 4.96 1.81 10.81
CA GLY A 16 3.65 2.47 10.76
C GLY A 16 2.91 2.52 12.10
N ASP A 17 3.63 2.46 13.21
CA ASP A 17 3.09 2.73 14.55
C ASP A 17 3.47 4.16 14.96
N ASP A 18 2.63 5.11 14.59
CA ASP A 18 2.91 6.54 14.79
C ASP A 18 2.96 6.92 16.27
N ALA A 19 2.15 6.28 17.11
CA ALA A 19 2.16 6.54 18.55
C ALA A 19 3.49 6.09 19.17
N ALA A 20 3.95 4.88 18.87
CA ALA A 20 5.25 4.39 19.34
C ALA A 20 6.42 5.19 18.74
N LEU A 21 6.31 5.62 17.48
CA LEU A 21 7.31 6.47 16.83
C LEU A 21 7.44 7.82 17.54
N VAL A 22 6.32 8.51 17.74
CA VAL A 22 6.27 9.84 18.38
C VAL A 22 6.75 9.77 19.82
N GLU A 23 6.29 8.78 20.58
CA GLU A 23 6.69 8.62 21.98
C GLU A 23 8.19 8.33 22.12
N ARG A 24 8.75 7.51 21.23
CA ARG A 24 10.14 7.08 21.33
C ARG A 24 11.15 8.11 20.87
N TYR A 25 10.87 8.83 19.78
CA TYR A 25 11.88 9.62 19.08
C TYR A 25 11.71 11.13 19.19
N PHE A 26 10.57 11.62 19.66
CA PHE A 26 10.28 13.05 19.70
C PHE A 26 10.23 13.56 21.14
N ALA A 27 10.84 14.72 21.37
CA ALA A 27 10.87 15.37 22.68
C ALA A 27 9.49 15.93 23.08
N PRO A 28 9.16 16.05 24.38
CA PRO A 28 7.90 16.64 24.83
C PRO A 28 7.59 18.03 24.26
N ASP A 29 8.61 18.85 24.05
CA ASP A 29 8.56 20.21 23.51
C ASP A 29 8.86 20.27 21.99
N PHE A 30 8.69 19.14 21.28
CA PHE A 30 8.90 19.03 19.85
C PHE A 30 8.12 20.05 19.02
N ARG A 31 8.77 20.56 17.95
CA ARG A 31 8.18 21.44 16.95
C ARG A 31 8.36 20.92 15.52
N PHE A 32 7.30 20.97 14.73
CA PHE A 32 7.32 20.68 13.30
C PHE A 32 7.13 21.97 12.48
N VAL A 33 7.92 22.12 11.42
CA VAL A 33 7.72 23.18 10.41
C VAL A 33 7.80 22.57 9.01
N GLY A 34 6.67 22.52 8.32
CA GLY A 34 6.57 22.13 6.92
C GLY A 34 6.34 23.33 6.00
N THR A 35 6.24 23.08 4.70
CA THR A 35 6.00 24.13 3.69
C THR A 35 4.73 24.94 3.95
N THR A 36 3.66 24.30 4.42
CA THR A 36 2.33 24.92 4.56
C THR A 36 1.72 24.77 5.96
N ARG A 37 2.43 24.11 6.89
CA ARG A 37 1.91 23.73 8.20
C ARG A 37 3.00 23.82 9.26
N ALA A 38 2.62 24.11 10.49
CA ALA A 38 3.49 24.04 11.65
C ALA A 38 2.70 23.43 12.82
N TYR A 39 3.39 22.68 13.66
CA TYR A 39 2.84 22.08 14.88
C TYR A 39 3.78 22.36 16.04
N ASP A 40 3.21 22.75 17.17
CA ASP A 40 3.98 23.17 18.35
C ASP A 40 3.95 22.11 19.47
N SER A 41 3.44 20.91 19.16
CA SER A 41 3.47 19.77 20.09
C SER A 41 3.50 18.41 19.37
N ARG A 42 3.95 17.39 20.10
CA ARG A 42 3.85 15.98 19.69
C ARG A 42 2.41 15.52 19.42
N ALA A 43 1.44 16.04 20.20
CA ALA A 43 0.04 15.65 20.06
C ALA A 43 -0.54 16.14 18.73
N GLU A 44 -0.32 17.41 18.39
CA GLU A 44 -0.75 17.97 17.10
C GLU A 44 -0.09 17.26 15.92
N PHE A 45 1.20 16.91 16.05
CA PHE A 45 1.90 16.16 15.02
C PHE A 45 1.36 14.73 14.87
N LEU A 46 1.08 14.04 15.97
CA LEU A 46 0.47 12.71 15.95
C LEU A 46 -0.93 12.73 15.34
N ASP A 47 -1.76 13.74 15.66
CA ASP A 47 -3.07 13.91 15.03
C ASP A 47 -2.96 14.12 13.52
N PHE A 48 -1.95 14.87 13.07
CA PHE A 48 -1.66 15.02 11.65
C PHE A 48 -1.23 13.70 11.01
N LEU A 49 -0.33 12.92 11.63
CA LEU A 49 0.09 11.61 11.11
C LEU A 49 -1.10 10.65 11.01
N ASN A 50 -1.95 10.59 12.03
CA ASN A 50 -3.17 9.78 12.01
C ASN A 50 -4.09 10.16 10.83
N TRP A 51 -4.27 11.46 10.57
CA TRP A 51 -5.03 11.92 9.41
C TRP A 51 -4.33 11.61 8.08
N ALA A 52 -3.01 11.80 8.00
CA ALA A 52 -2.24 11.55 6.79
C ALA A 52 -2.30 10.06 6.43
N HIS A 53 -2.19 9.18 7.43
CA HIS A 53 -2.11 7.73 7.26
C HIS A 53 -3.45 7.00 7.17
N ASP A 54 -4.59 7.68 7.36
CA ASP A 54 -5.91 7.04 7.18
C ASP A 54 -6.12 6.60 5.72
N GLY A 55 -5.95 5.31 5.47
CA GLY A 55 -6.06 4.72 4.13
C GLY A 55 -4.90 5.04 3.19
N VAL A 56 -3.78 5.57 3.71
CA VAL A 56 -2.54 5.81 2.96
C VAL A 56 -1.37 5.30 3.80
N ARG A 57 -0.57 4.40 3.23
CA ARG A 57 0.71 4.05 3.84
C ARG A 57 1.79 5.00 3.35
N GLU A 58 2.40 5.74 4.28
CA GLU A 58 3.60 6.54 4.05
C GLU A 58 4.85 5.71 4.44
N THR A 59 5.85 5.63 3.56
CA THR A 59 7.14 4.97 3.90
C THR A 59 8.31 5.79 3.39
N ILE A 60 9.41 5.77 4.13
CA ILE A 60 10.60 6.59 3.86
C ILE A 60 11.72 5.72 3.28
N ARG A 61 12.37 6.22 2.23
CA ARG A 61 13.60 5.70 1.65
C ARG A 61 14.67 6.80 1.67
N PRO A 62 15.67 6.72 2.57
CA PRO A 62 16.77 7.69 2.58
C PRO A 62 17.57 7.65 1.28
N VAL A 63 17.89 8.83 0.75
CA VAL A 63 18.74 9.01 -0.43
C VAL A 63 20.12 9.52 0.00
N THR A 64 20.13 10.63 0.73
CA THR A 64 21.35 11.24 1.28
C THR A 64 21.11 11.57 2.74
N VAL A 65 22.02 11.17 3.63
CA VAL A 65 21.96 11.52 5.04
C VAL A 65 23.27 12.16 5.45
N LEU A 66 23.19 13.36 6.02
CA LEU A 66 24.32 14.09 6.57
C LEU A 66 24.05 14.31 8.06
N GLU A 67 24.93 13.80 8.90
CA GLU A 67 24.84 13.96 10.34
C GLU A 67 26.04 14.75 10.85
N LYS A 68 25.77 15.76 11.68
CA LYS A 68 26.80 16.52 12.37
C LYS A 68 26.29 16.98 13.73
N ASN A 69 27.00 16.58 14.78
CA ASN A 69 26.67 16.89 16.17
C ASN A 69 25.22 16.48 16.49
N ASP A 70 24.34 17.46 16.74
CA ASP A 70 22.96 17.27 17.13
C ASP A 70 22.00 17.66 15.98
N THR A 71 22.44 17.48 14.74
CA THR A 71 21.68 17.84 13.55
C THR A 71 21.82 16.76 12.49
N ILE A 72 20.68 16.35 11.93
CA ILE A 72 20.60 15.44 10.78
C ILE A 72 19.91 16.19 9.65
N PHE A 73 20.54 16.23 8.49
CA PHE A 73 19.88 16.58 7.24
C PHE A 73 19.68 15.32 6.41
N ALA A 74 18.46 15.06 5.98
CA ALA A 74 18.12 13.92 5.16
C ALA A 74 17.40 14.37 3.89
N GLU A 75 17.93 13.97 2.74
CA GLU A 75 17.15 13.81 1.52
C GLU A 75 16.50 12.44 1.55
N ILE A 76 15.18 12.42 1.43
CA ILE A 76 14.40 11.18 1.44
C ILE A 76 13.42 11.18 0.27
N ASP A 77 13.21 10.00 -0.30
CA ASP A 77 12.06 9.73 -1.15
C ASP A 77 11.01 9.01 -0.31
N MET A 78 9.78 9.50 -0.36
CA MET A 78 8.70 9.01 0.48
C MET A 78 7.57 8.50 -0.39
N ASP A 79 7.23 7.23 -0.22
CA ASP A 79 6.17 6.58 -0.98
C ASP A 79 4.84 6.66 -0.23
N PHE A 80 3.80 7.10 -0.94
CA PHE A 80 2.42 7.17 -0.46
C PHE A 80 1.57 6.21 -1.24
N VAL A 81 1.03 5.20 -0.55
CA VAL A 81 0.30 4.09 -1.16
C VAL A 81 -1.12 4.07 -0.63
N ALA A 82 -2.11 4.29 -1.50
CA ALA A 82 -3.50 4.44 -1.09
C ALA A 82 -4.29 3.12 -1.16
N THR A 83 -4.96 2.77 -0.07
CA THR A 83 -5.94 1.67 0.00
C THR A 83 -7.38 2.18 0.04
N ARG A 84 -7.59 3.49 0.21
CA ARG A 84 -8.89 4.16 0.20
C ARG A 84 -8.81 5.44 -0.64
N PRO A 85 -9.95 5.94 -1.16
CA PRO A 85 -9.99 7.25 -1.82
C PRO A 85 -9.53 8.36 -0.87
N ARG A 86 -8.59 9.19 -1.34
CA ARG A 86 -8.11 10.41 -0.68
C ARG A 86 -8.04 11.53 -1.73
N PRO A 87 -9.19 12.08 -2.15
CA PRO A 87 -9.23 13.11 -3.18
C PRO A 87 -8.51 14.40 -2.78
N ASP A 88 -8.48 14.69 -1.47
CA ASP A 88 -7.87 15.90 -0.90
C ASP A 88 -6.45 15.66 -0.38
N PHE A 89 -5.77 14.60 -0.85
CA PHE A 89 -4.42 14.30 -0.39
C PHE A 89 -3.43 15.38 -0.87
N PRO A 90 -2.51 15.88 -0.03
CA PRO A 90 -1.79 17.14 -0.29
C PRO A 90 -0.92 17.16 -1.55
N PHE A 91 -0.49 16.00 -2.04
CA PHE A 91 0.45 15.90 -3.15
C PHE A 91 -0.21 15.57 -4.49
N ALA A 92 -1.35 14.87 -4.47
CA ALA A 92 -2.23 14.60 -5.60
C ALA A 92 -3.46 13.82 -5.08
N PRO A 93 -4.64 13.89 -5.74
CA PRO A 93 -5.75 12.97 -5.45
C PRO A 93 -5.30 11.52 -5.60
N LEU A 94 -5.57 10.68 -4.58
CA LEU A 94 -5.23 9.26 -4.59
C LEU A 94 -6.48 8.39 -4.55
N MET A 95 -6.47 7.30 -5.31
CA MET A 95 -7.49 6.25 -5.26
C MET A 95 -6.84 4.91 -4.87
N PRO A 96 -7.63 3.91 -4.44
CA PRO A 96 -7.10 2.59 -4.11
C PRO A 96 -6.24 2.02 -5.25
N GLY A 97 -5.02 1.60 -4.94
CA GLY A 97 -4.06 1.09 -5.92
C GLY A 97 -3.09 2.12 -6.46
N ASP A 98 -3.31 3.42 -6.21
CA ASP A 98 -2.38 4.47 -6.59
C ASP A 98 -1.18 4.50 -5.62
N GLN A 99 -0.01 4.79 -6.19
CA GLN A 99 1.22 5.09 -5.48
C GLN A 99 1.85 6.32 -6.11
N ILE A 100 2.25 7.27 -5.27
CA ILE A 100 3.11 8.38 -5.66
C ILE A 100 4.36 8.41 -4.79
N THR A 101 5.44 8.94 -5.32
CA THR A 101 6.65 9.18 -4.52
C THR A 101 6.88 10.69 -4.45
N VAL A 102 7.18 11.21 -3.28
CA VAL A 102 7.49 12.62 -3.07
C VAL A 102 8.88 12.72 -2.45
N LYS A 103 9.72 13.57 -3.02
CA LYS A 103 11.02 13.89 -2.43
C LYS A 103 10.84 14.91 -1.31
N PHE A 104 11.54 14.71 -0.21
CA PHE A 104 11.64 15.67 0.88
C PHE A 104 13.10 15.98 1.21
N PHE A 105 13.33 17.22 1.60
CA PHE A 105 14.45 17.57 2.46
C PHE A 105 13.93 17.75 3.88
N VAL A 106 14.57 17.05 4.82
CA VAL A 106 14.19 17.07 6.23
C VAL A 106 15.42 17.42 7.07
N LEU A 107 15.28 18.42 7.93
CA LEU A 107 16.26 18.80 8.92
C LEU A 107 15.73 18.42 10.31
N TYR A 108 16.46 17.59 11.03
CA TYR A 108 16.18 17.20 12.40
C TYR A 108 17.19 17.88 13.34
N THR A 109 16.68 18.50 14.39
CA THR A 109 17.47 18.98 15.53
C THR A 109 17.28 18.02 16.69
N LEU A 110 18.37 17.61 17.31
CA LEU A 110 18.38 16.61 18.38
C LEU A 110 18.80 17.24 19.72
N VAL A 111 18.26 16.73 20.83
CA VAL A 111 18.78 16.95 22.18
C VAL A 111 18.62 15.64 22.95
N ASP A 112 19.69 15.16 23.58
CA ASP A 112 19.69 13.90 24.36
C ASP A 112 19.10 12.69 23.61
N GLY A 113 19.36 12.62 22.30
CA GLY A 113 18.88 11.53 21.45
C GLY A 113 17.39 11.62 21.08
N LEU A 114 16.74 12.76 21.29
CA LEU A 114 15.35 13.02 20.90
C LEU A 114 15.27 14.16 19.89
N ILE A 115 14.32 14.06 18.96
CA ILE A 115 14.00 15.11 17.99
C ILE A 115 13.24 16.23 18.70
N THR A 116 13.84 17.41 18.79
CA THR A 116 13.20 18.63 19.33
C THR A 116 12.63 19.51 18.23
N GLU A 117 13.18 19.43 17.01
CA GLU A 117 12.65 20.15 15.86
C GLU A 117 12.80 19.32 14.58
N LEU A 118 11.75 19.34 13.74
CA LEU A 118 11.77 18.78 12.40
C LEU A 118 11.29 19.84 11.42
N LYS A 119 12.15 20.23 10.48
CA LYS A 119 11.80 21.11 9.36
C LYS A 119 11.78 20.33 8.07
N SER A 120 10.75 20.51 7.24
CA SER A 120 10.65 19.82 5.96
C SER A 120 10.21 20.73 4.82
N MET A 121 10.71 20.42 3.62
CA MET A 121 10.20 20.92 2.35
C MET A 121 10.08 19.76 1.37
N ALA A 122 9.15 19.86 0.43
CA ALA A 122 8.86 18.82 -0.55
C ALA A 122 8.84 19.37 -1.97
N TRP A 123 9.13 18.50 -2.93
CA TRP A 123 8.88 18.77 -4.35
C TRP A 123 7.47 18.31 -4.75
N ALA A 124 7.08 18.62 -5.99
CA ALA A 124 5.90 18.02 -6.59
C ALA A 124 6.03 16.48 -6.64
N ALA A 125 4.91 15.78 -6.62
CA ALA A 125 4.87 14.33 -6.75
C ALA A 125 5.64 13.87 -8.00
N ASP A 126 6.42 12.80 -7.84
CA ASP A 126 7.24 12.15 -8.85
C ASP A 126 8.37 13.01 -9.47
N TYR A 127 8.64 14.20 -8.94
CA TYR A 127 9.72 15.05 -9.41
C TYR A 127 11.10 14.59 -8.90
N HIS A 128 11.95 14.09 -9.82
CA HIS A 128 13.34 13.66 -9.55
C HIS A 128 13.50 12.65 -8.38
N VAL A 129 12.49 11.81 -8.17
CA VAL A 129 12.50 10.74 -7.18
C VAL A 129 13.20 9.50 -7.70
N SER A 130 13.82 8.72 -6.81
CA SER A 130 14.17 7.33 -7.09
C SER A 130 12.91 6.47 -7.11
N LYS A 131 12.91 5.41 -7.94
CA LYS A 131 11.79 4.47 -8.05
C LYS A 131 12.16 3.11 -7.49
N ALA A 132 11.30 2.60 -6.62
CA ALA A 132 11.35 1.22 -6.15
C ALA A 132 10.42 0.35 -7.01
N PRO A 133 10.67 -0.97 -7.12
CA PRO A 133 9.69 -1.91 -7.66
C PRO A 133 8.36 -1.80 -6.92
N LEU A 134 7.23 -2.02 -7.60
CA LEU A 134 5.89 -1.85 -7.00
C LEU A 134 5.63 -2.85 -5.87
N LEU A 135 6.00 -4.11 -6.08
CA LEU A 135 5.82 -5.21 -5.14
C LEU A 135 7.18 -5.79 -4.73
N GLY A 136 7.22 -6.42 -3.56
CA GLY A 136 8.44 -6.92 -2.93
C GLY A 136 8.37 -6.93 -1.40
N GLY A 137 9.48 -7.23 -0.75
CA GLY A 137 9.55 -7.41 0.71
C GLY A 137 9.46 -6.13 1.54
N HIS A 138 9.73 -4.95 0.95
CA HIS A 138 9.77 -3.68 1.68
C HIS A 138 8.36 -3.27 2.19
N PRO A 139 8.22 -2.63 3.36
CA PRO A 139 6.91 -2.23 3.90
C PRO A 139 6.02 -1.44 2.92
N GLY A 140 6.59 -0.53 2.13
CA GLY A 140 5.86 0.22 1.10
C GLY A 140 5.31 -0.68 -0.01
N GLN A 141 6.07 -1.70 -0.41
CA GLN A 141 5.68 -2.68 -1.43
C GLN A 141 4.61 -3.65 -0.90
N ARG A 142 4.71 -4.04 0.38
CA ARG A 142 3.65 -4.80 1.06
C ARG A 142 2.35 -4.01 1.11
N ALA A 143 2.41 -2.71 1.39
CA ALA A 143 1.25 -1.83 1.33
C ALA A 143 0.69 -1.70 -0.10
N ALA A 144 1.57 -1.69 -1.12
CA ALA A 144 1.16 -1.66 -2.52
C ALA A 144 0.37 -2.91 -2.92
N PHE A 145 0.71 -4.09 -2.37
CA PHE A 145 -0.13 -5.28 -2.56
C PHE A 145 -1.54 -5.10 -1.98
N LEU A 146 -1.67 -4.51 -0.79
CA LEU A 146 -2.99 -4.23 -0.20
C LEU A 146 -3.77 -3.21 -1.05
N ALA A 147 -3.10 -2.18 -1.56
CA ALA A 147 -3.68 -1.20 -2.48
C ALA A 147 -4.16 -1.85 -3.79
N TYR A 148 -3.38 -2.78 -4.36
CA TYR A 148 -3.79 -3.63 -5.47
C TYR A 148 -5.09 -4.40 -5.17
N THR A 149 -5.17 -5.08 -4.02
CA THR A 149 -6.40 -5.83 -3.66
C THR A 149 -7.62 -4.93 -3.47
N ALA A 150 -7.41 -3.69 -2.99
CA ALA A 150 -8.45 -2.70 -2.86
C ALA A 150 -8.91 -2.18 -4.24
N ALA A 151 -7.99 -1.92 -5.17
CA ALA A 151 -8.30 -1.55 -6.56
C ALA A 151 -9.08 -2.66 -7.28
N PHE A 152 -8.64 -3.91 -7.11
CA PHE A 152 -9.33 -5.08 -7.64
C PHE A 152 -10.76 -5.18 -7.10
N SER A 153 -10.92 -5.05 -5.78
CA SER A 153 -12.24 -5.08 -5.13
C SER A 153 -13.12 -3.90 -5.54
N ALA A 154 -12.55 -2.77 -5.96
CA ALA A 154 -13.28 -1.64 -6.53
C ALA A 154 -13.69 -1.85 -8.00
N GLY A 155 -13.16 -2.89 -8.67
CA GLY A 155 -13.39 -3.12 -10.09
C GLY A 155 -12.56 -2.26 -11.02
N ASP A 156 -11.51 -1.63 -10.51
CA ASP A 156 -10.72 -0.69 -11.28
C ASP A 156 -9.63 -1.41 -12.08
N GLY A 157 -10.03 -1.93 -13.24
CA GLY A 157 -9.13 -2.62 -14.19
C GLY A 157 -7.90 -1.81 -14.57
N ALA A 158 -8.06 -0.49 -14.71
CA ALA A 158 -6.96 0.41 -15.05
C ALA A 158 -5.94 0.52 -13.92
N ARG A 159 -6.36 0.37 -12.65
CA ARG A 159 -5.45 0.41 -11.49
C ARG A 159 -4.88 -0.94 -11.12
N PHE A 160 -5.71 -1.97 -10.94
CA PHE A 160 -5.16 -3.28 -10.56
C PHE A 160 -4.31 -3.88 -11.68
N GLY A 161 -4.64 -3.60 -12.95
CA GLY A 161 -3.85 -4.07 -14.10
C GLY A 161 -2.42 -3.52 -14.12
N LYS A 162 -2.16 -2.35 -13.52
CA LYS A 162 -0.80 -1.77 -13.41
C LYS A 162 0.16 -2.64 -12.59
N TYR A 163 -0.34 -3.57 -11.79
CA TYR A 163 0.50 -4.45 -10.98
C TYR A 163 0.99 -5.68 -11.73
N TYR A 164 0.49 -5.94 -12.93
CA TYR A 164 0.83 -7.10 -13.73
C TYR A 164 2.00 -6.81 -14.68
N THR A 165 2.75 -7.83 -15.09
CA THR A 165 3.53 -7.78 -16.34
C THR A 165 2.56 -7.79 -17.53
N ASP A 166 3.04 -7.47 -18.74
CA ASP A 166 2.17 -7.47 -19.93
C ASP A 166 1.70 -8.90 -20.28
N ASP A 167 2.56 -9.89 -20.02
CA ASP A 167 2.44 -11.32 -20.31
C ASP A 167 1.95 -12.17 -19.12
N VAL A 168 1.38 -11.53 -18.10
CA VAL A 168 0.93 -12.21 -16.88
C VAL A 168 0.02 -13.40 -17.18
N VAL A 169 0.19 -14.51 -16.45
CA VAL A 169 -0.70 -15.68 -16.54
C VAL A 169 -1.54 -15.79 -15.27
N LEU A 170 -2.83 -16.11 -15.40
CA LEU A 170 -3.71 -16.43 -14.28
C LEU A 170 -4.28 -17.85 -14.42
N ASP A 171 -3.96 -18.70 -13.44
CA ASP A 171 -4.49 -20.04 -13.28
C ASP A 171 -5.62 -20.05 -12.25
N LEU A 172 -6.86 -20.26 -12.72
CA LEU A 172 -8.04 -20.45 -11.89
C LEU A 172 -8.44 -21.93 -11.83
N PRO A 173 -8.88 -22.45 -10.67
CA PRO A 173 -9.35 -23.83 -10.55
C PRO A 173 -10.51 -24.13 -11.51
N GLY A 174 -10.31 -25.09 -12.41
CA GLY A 174 -11.35 -25.58 -13.32
C GLY A 174 -11.56 -24.72 -14.58
N ALA A 175 -10.70 -23.74 -14.85
CA ALA A 175 -10.73 -22.95 -16.08
C ALA A 175 -9.39 -23.07 -16.83
N PRO A 176 -9.37 -22.90 -18.16
CA PRO A 176 -8.13 -22.67 -18.89
C PRO A 176 -7.38 -21.42 -18.36
N PRO A 177 -6.03 -21.39 -18.41
CA PRO A 177 -5.28 -20.21 -18.05
C PRO A 177 -5.69 -18.98 -18.85
N LEU A 178 -5.67 -17.82 -18.20
CA LEU A 178 -5.81 -16.52 -18.87
C LEU A 178 -4.42 -15.93 -19.08
N GLU A 179 -4.08 -15.61 -20.33
CA GLU A 179 -2.76 -15.09 -20.70
C GLU A 179 -2.87 -13.62 -21.12
N GLY A 180 -2.02 -12.79 -20.51
CA GLY A 180 -1.88 -11.37 -20.78
C GLY A 180 -2.71 -10.47 -19.86
N ARG A 181 -2.16 -9.30 -19.53
CA ARG A 181 -2.79 -8.31 -18.64
C ARG A 181 -4.21 -7.96 -19.08
N GLN A 182 -4.38 -7.65 -20.37
CA GLN A 182 -5.66 -7.19 -20.88
C GLN A 182 -6.73 -8.29 -20.82
N THR A 183 -6.36 -9.53 -21.14
CA THR A 183 -7.26 -10.70 -21.05
C THR A 183 -7.79 -10.88 -19.62
N ILE A 184 -6.92 -10.74 -18.62
CA ILE A 184 -7.33 -10.82 -17.20
C ILE A 184 -8.25 -9.64 -16.83
N VAL A 185 -7.88 -8.42 -17.23
CA VAL A 185 -8.69 -7.22 -16.94
C VAL A 185 -10.09 -7.34 -17.56
N ASP A 186 -10.19 -7.77 -18.82
CA ASP A 186 -11.45 -7.93 -19.53
C ASP A 186 -12.31 -9.03 -18.92
N PHE A 187 -11.71 -10.17 -18.55
CA PHE A 187 -12.40 -11.25 -17.86
C PHE A 187 -13.07 -10.76 -16.57
N TYR A 188 -12.33 -10.04 -15.73
CA TYR A 188 -12.88 -9.51 -14.49
C TYR A 188 -13.87 -8.36 -14.73
N ALA A 189 -13.63 -7.51 -15.74
CA ALA A 189 -14.57 -6.45 -16.11
C ALA A 189 -15.93 -7.03 -16.50
N ASP A 190 -15.97 -8.09 -17.31
CA ASP A 190 -17.19 -8.80 -17.68
C ASP A 190 -17.88 -9.45 -16.48
N MET A 191 -17.12 -10.10 -15.59
CA MET A 191 -17.67 -10.65 -14.34
C MET A 191 -18.27 -9.55 -13.45
N PHE A 192 -17.57 -8.43 -13.31
CA PHE A 192 -17.95 -7.28 -12.48
C PHE A 192 -19.17 -6.52 -12.99
N ARG A 193 -19.69 -6.82 -14.19
CA ARG A 193 -21.01 -6.32 -14.65
C ARG A 193 -22.19 -6.96 -13.93
N ARG A 194 -22.00 -8.13 -13.31
CA ARG A 194 -23.09 -8.88 -12.62
C ARG A 194 -22.74 -9.23 -11.18
N VAL A 195 -21.47 -9.53 -10.91
CA VAL A 195 -21.00 -10.02 -9.62
C VAL A 195 -19.75 -9.25 -9.20
N ARG A 196 -19.79 -8.61 -8.04
CA ARG A 196 -18.63 -7.91 -7.47
C ARG A 196 -17.83 -8.87 -6.60
N GLU A 197 -16.53 -8.95 -6.79
CA GLU A 197 -15.63 -9.65 -5.87
C GLU A 197 -14.98 -8.66 -4.90
N SER A 198 -15.05 -8.95 -3.62
CA SER A 198 -14.37 -8.23 -2.54
C SER A 198 -13.36 -9.16 -1.87
N LEU A 199 -12.10 -8.74 -1.82
CA LEU A 199 -11.02 -9.52 -1.24
C LEU A 199 -10.75 -9.09 0.21
N LYS A 200 -10.67 -10.07 1.10
CA LYS A 200 -10.13 -9.91 2.45
C LYS A 200 -8.86 -10.72 2.59
N VAL A 201 -7.72 -10.03 2.72
CA VAL A 201 -6.42 -10.67 3.01
C VAL A 201 -6.35 -11.02 4.49
N ASN A 202 -6.28 -12.31 4.81
CA ASN A 202 -6.13 -12.79 6.19
C ASN A 202 -4.66 -12.93 6.58
N HIS A 203 -3.83 -13.42 5.65
CA HIS A 203 -2.39 -13.56 5.85
C HIS A 203 -1.65 -13.31 4.55
N LEU A 204 -0.45 -12.75 4.66
CA LEU A 204 0.41 -12.34 3.56
C LEU A 204 1.86 -12.67 3.91
N VAL A 205 2.49 -13.50 3.09
CA VAL A 205 3.94 -13.70 3.05
C VAL A 205 4.42 -13.17 1.70
N ILE A 206 5.46 -12.34 1.71
CA ILE A 206 5.97 -11.67 0.51
C ILE A 206 7.44 -11.37 0.69
N ASP A 207 8.18 -11.61 -0.37
CA ASP A 207 9.56 -11.19 -0.60
C ASP A 207 9.66 -10.59 -2.02
N ASP A 208 10.89 -10.38 -2.51
CA ASP A 208 11.12 -9.77 -3.82
C ASP A 208 10.83 -10.71 -5.01
N GLY A 209 10.71 -12.02 -4.76
CA GLY A 209 10.45 -13.03 -5.79
C GLY A 209 9.00 -13.48 -5.89
N GLY A 210 8.22 -13.33 -4.82
CA GLY A 210 6.84 -13.81 -4.82
C GLY A 210 5.99 -13.40 -3.62
N ILE A 211 4.70 -13.71 -3.74
CA ILE A 211 3.67 -13.45 -2.72
C ILE A 211 2.87 -14.73 -2.51
N ALA A 212 2.65 -15.12 -1.27
CA ALA A 212 1.66 -16.12 -0.88
C ALA A 212 0.63 -15.46 0.05
N ALA A 213 -0.64 -15.55 -0.34
CA ALA A 213 -1.74 -14.91 0.39
C ALA A 213 -2.86 -15.90 0.72
N ASP A 214 -3.35 -15.83 1.96
CA ASP A 214 -4.61 -16.42 2.40
C ASP A 214 -5.69 -15.35 2.27
N ILE A 215 -6.63 -15.56 1.35
CA ILE A 215 -7.63 -14.58 0.97
C ILE A 215 -9.02 -15.21 1.11
N VAL A 216 -9.97 -14.45 1.65
CA VAL A 216 -11.40 -14.73 1.49
C VAL A 216 -11.93 -13.83 0.39
N SER A 217 -12.34 -14.44 -0.72
CA SER A 217 -13.06 -13.78 -1.80
C SER A 217 -14.55 -13.86 -1.52
N THR A 218 -15.22 -12.70 -1.44
CA THR A 218 -16.67 -12.62 -1.34
C THR A 218 -17.24 -12.08 -2.64
N PHE A 219 -18.11 -12.87 -3.27
CA PHE A 219 -18.77 -12.54 -4.52
C PHE A 219 -20.20 -12.13 -4.24
N THR A 220 -20.57 -10.89 -4.56
CA THR A 220 -21.91 -10.33 -4.35
C THR A 220 -22.56 -10.02 -5.70
N ALA A 221 -23.70 -10.67 -5.97
CA ALA A 221 -24.48 -10.45 -7.18
C ALA A 221 -25.28 -9.15 -7.10
N HIS A 222 -25.14 -8.27 -8.08
CA HIS A 222 -26.00 -7.09 -8.27
C HIS A 222 -26.96 -7.25 -9.45
N GLU A 223 -26.76 -8.31 -10.24
CA GLU A 223 -27.70 -8.87 -11.21
C GLU A 223 -27.75 -10.40 -11.05
N ASP A 224 -28.78 -11.05 -11.58
CA ASP A 224 -28.88 -12.51 -11.55
C ASP A 224 -27.71 -13.17 -12.31
N ALA A 225 -27.07 -14.15 -11.68
CA ALA A 225 -25.92 -14.87 -12.21
C ALA A 225 -26.08 -16.39 -11.97
N PRO A 226 -27.05 -17.04 -12.64
CA PRO A 226 -27.33 -18.47 -12.47
C PRO A 226 -26.18 -19.37 -12.96
N ASP A 227 -25.32 -18.84 -13.83
CA ASP A 227 -24.15 -19.46 -14.47
C ASP A 227 -22.82 -19.15 -13.75
N PHE A 228 -22.87 -18.48 -12.60
CA PHE A 228 -21.65 -18.09 -11.88
C PHE A 228 -20.89 -19.31 -11.35
N GLN A 229 -19.59 -19.38 -11.68
CA GLN A 229 -18.76 -20.58 -11.54
C GLN A 229 -18.49 -21.03 -10.09
N VAL A 230 -18.62 -20.13 -9.12
CA VAL A 230 -18.46 -20.46 -7.70
C VAL A 230 -19.75 -21.08 -7.16
N ALA A 231 -20.88 -20.42 -7.43
CA ALA A 231 -22.22 -20.88 -7.11
C ALA A 231 -23.25 -20.02 -7.89
N PRO A 232 -24.40 -20.57 -8.33
CA PRO A 232 -25.49 -19.75 -8.86
C PRO A 232 -25.97 -18.73 -7.82
N LEU A 233 -26.08 -17.47 -8.23
CA LEU A 233 -26.53 -16.35 -7.40
C LEU A 233 -27.70 -15.63 -8.06
N VAL A 234 -28.65 -15.15 -7.25
CA VAL A 234 -29.61 -14.11 -7.67
C VAL A 234 -29.18 -12.75 -7.11
N LYS A 235 -29.69 -11.67 -7.69
CA LYS A 235 -29.40 -10.30 -7.25
C LYS A 235 -29.57 -10.14 -5.73
N GLY A 236 -28.54 -9.59 -5.09
CA GLY A 236 -28.46 -9.35 -3.65
C GLY A 236 -27.81 -10.48 -2.85
N GLN A 237 -27.70 -11.70 -3.40
CA GLN A 237 -27.02 -12.80 -2.72
C GLN A 237 -25.50 -12.69 -2.80
N ALA A 238 -24.84 -13.30 -1.82
CA ALA A 238 -23.39 -13.43 -1.82
C ALA A 238 -22.92 -14.85 -1.53
N VAL A 239 -21.71 -15.16 -1.99
CA VAL A 239 -20.98 -16.37 -1.63
C VAL A 239 -19.53 -16.02 -1.32
N SER A 240 -19.00 -16.53 -0.20
CA SER A 240 -17.59 -16.39 0.15
C SER A 240 -16.86 -17.71 -0.04
N VAL A 241 -15.62 -17.65 -0.52
CA VAL A 241 -14.72 -18.79 -0.62
C VAL A 241 -13.33 -18.38 -0.15
N ARG A 242 -12.71 -19.23 0.65
CA ARG A 242 -11.30 -19.07 1.04
C ARG A 242 -10.41 -19.65 -0.04
N VAL A 243 -9.40 -18.89 -0.44
CA VAL A 243 -8.39 -19.29 -1.43
C VAL A 243 -6.99 -19.03 -0.90
N PHE A 244 -6.06 -19.89 -1.30
CA PHE A 244 -4.64 -19.57 -1.28
C PHE A 244 -4.23 -19.09 -2.66
N VAL A 245 -3.55 -17.94 -2.72
CA VAL A 245 -3.07 -17.37 -3.97
C VAL A 245 -1.56 -17.22 -3.92
N HIS A 246 -0.89 -17.75 -4.93
CA HIS A 246 0.53 -17.54 -5.14
C HIS A 246 0.74 -16.59 -6.31
N TYR A 247 1.53 -15.55 -6.10
CA TYR A 247 1.93 -14.60 -7.12
C TYR A 247 3.43 -14.71 -7.34
N THR A 248 3.87 -14.93 -8.58
CA THR A 248 5.28 -14.80 -8.97
C THR A 248 5.55 -13.37 -9.37
N LEU A 249 6.67 -12.80 -8.91
CA LEU A 249 7.09 -11.44 -9.24
C LEU A 249 8.27 -11.43 -10.23
N ILE A 250 8.23 -10.48 -11.15
CA ILE A 250 9.36 -10.07 -12.01
C ILE A 250 9.46 -8.55 -11.89
N ASP A 251 10.60 -8.05 -11.41
CA ASP A 251 10.85 -6.62 -11.21
C ASP A 251 9.73 -5.90 -10.44
N GLY A 252 9.20 -6.57 -9.41
CA GLY A 252 8.10 -6.08 -8.57
C GLY A 252 6.74 -5.98 -9.26
N ARG A 253 6.53 -6.71 -10.36
CA ARG A 253 5.24 -6.88 -11.05
C ARG A 253 4.84 -8.35 -11.06
N ILE A 254 3.55 -8.63 -11.00
CA ILE A 254 3.00 -9.99 -11.01
C ILE A 254 3.09 -10.56 -12.42
N SER A 255 3.81 -11.67 -12.59
CA SER A 255 3.92 -12.42 -13.85
C SER A 255 3.09 -13.70 -13.87
N HIS A 256 2.74 -14.25 -12.72
CA HIS A 256 1.89 -15.44 -12.63
C HIS A 256 1.05 -15.39 -11.37
N ILE A 257 -0.25 -15.66 -11.49
CA ILE A 257 -1.18 -15.83 -10.39
C ILE A 257 -1.70 -17.26 -10.41
N LYS A 258 -1.56 -17.98 -9.30
CA LYS A 258 -2.10 -19.34 -9.12
C LYS A 258 -3.05 -19.36 -7.94
N VAL A 259 -4.30 -19.70 -8.21
CA VAL A 259 -5.35 -19.75 -7.19
C VAL A 259 -5.68 -21.20 -6.84
N ALA A 260 -5.74 -21.52 -5.55
CA ALA A 260 -6.20 -22.81 -5.04
C ALA A 260 -7.34 -22.60 -4.04
N ARG A 261 -8.42 -23.39 -4.15
CA ARG A 261 -9.51 -23.37 -3.16
C ARG A 261 -9.02 -23.98 -1.84
N ALA A 262 -9.25 -23.27 -0.74
CA ALA A 262 -8.82 -23.64 0.61
C ALA A 262 -10.00 -23.84 1.59
N GLY A 263 -11.22 -23.93 1.07
CA GLY A 263 -12.44 -24.12 1.83
C GLY A 263 -13.66 -24.29 0.93
N GLN A 264 -14.79 -24.68 1.53
CA GLN A 264 -16.07 -24.75 0.84
C GLN A 264 -16.69 -23.35 0.68
N PRO A 265 -17.42 -23.08 -0.40
CA PRO A 265 -18.19 -21.86 -0.53
C PRO A 265 -19.26 -21.74 0.58
N VAL A 266 -19.40 -20.55 1.15
CA VAL A 266 -20.40 -20.22 2.18
C VAL A 266 -21.33 -19.16 1.61
N ARG A 267 -22.64 -19.45 1.55
CA ARG A 267 -23.66 -18.51 1.06
C ARG A 267 -24.14 -17.59 2.18
N HIS A 268 -24.49 -16.35 1.81
CA HIS A 268 -25.07 -15.32 2.67
C HIS A 268 -26.35 -14.75 2.08
#